data_AF-A0A5N5WKC1-F1
#
_entry.id   AF-A0A5N5WKC1-F1
#
_cell.length_a   1.000
_cell.length_b   1.000
_cell.length_c   1.000
_cell.angle_alpha   90.00
_cell.angle_beta   90.00
_cell.angle_gamma   90.00
#
_symmetry.space_group_name_H-M   'P 1'
#
loop_
_entity.id
_entity.type
_entity.pdbx_description
1 polymer ?
#
loop_
_entity_poly.entity_id
_entity_poly.type
_entity_poly.pdbx_seq_one_letter_code
_entity_poly.pdbx_strand_id
1 'polypeptide(L)'
;MVRSNQEKSVRKVTSEAFAAVAGGNDGHGECEFPKSGLDALVKPLRGVGIATASLLLSVGPSEVPFYSDDTYLWLCMGGFPRPAGQEEEGEKDEEEQIKPAKKVSTFRRNGEINVKYDISEYRRLWSAVNELRTRLNASKPDSEAESGLAISCADVEKVAFVLRHLDVSGYLGGDEREDLSLIVADEHGHEAQTKPDVKKRKRGDGEEAKKSGRNTRKKT
;
A
#
# COMPACT_ATOMS: atom_id res chain seq x y z
N MET A 1 8.55 -21.45 7.28
CA MET A 1 9.65 -20.68 6.65
C MET A 1 10.42 -19.85 7.66
N VAL A 2 9.77 -19.00 8.46
CA VAL A 2 10.46 -18.22 9.53
C VAL A 2 10.93 -19.09 10.70
N ARG A 3 10.17 -20.14 11.06
CA ARG A 3 10.47 -21.08 12.16
C ARG A 3 11.78 -21.88 12.00
N SER A 4 12.42 -21.87 10.82
CA SER A 4 13.69 -22.57 10.60
C SER A 4 14.91 -21.74 10.97
N ASN A 5 14.75 -20.46 11.30
CA ASN A 5 15.86 -19.60 11.72
C ASN A 5 16.29 -19.97 13.15
N GLN A 6 17.60 -20.09 13.38
CA GLN A 6 18.16 -20.39 14.69
C GLN A 6 18.01 -19.20 15.64
N GLU A 7 17.59 -19.44 16.87
CA GLU A 7 17.31 -18.37 17.85
C GLU A 7 18.50 -17.45 18.08
N LYS A 8 19.71 -18.02 18.21
CA LYS A 8 20.96 -17.24 18.36
C LYS A 8 21.19 -16.30 17.18
N SER A 9 20.86 -16.74 15.96
CA SER A 9 20.98 -15.94 14.75
C SER A 9 19.94 -14.82 14.73
N VAL A 10 18.69 -15.12 15.10
CA VAL A 10 17.61 -14.13 15.15
C VAL A 10 17.99 -13.02 16.13
N ARG A 11 18.35 -13.36 17.37
CA ARG A 11 18.74 -12.38 18.40
C ARG A 11 19.90 -11.49 17.95
N LYS A 12 20.94 -12.09 17.36
CA LYS A 12 22.10 -11.35 16.85
C LYS A 12 21.68 -10.36 15.77
N VAL A 13 20.99 -10.84 14.75
CA VAL A 13 20.57 -10.04 13.60
C VAL A 13 19.62 -8.91 14.00
N THR A 14 18.64 -9.18 14.86
CA THR A 14 17.71 -8.14 15.33
C THR A 14 18.44 -7.08 16.15
N SER A 15 19.39 -7.49 16.99
CA SER A 15 20.22 -6.53 17.76
C SER A 15 21.07 -5.65 16.85
N GLU A 16 21.69 -6.24 15.82
CA GLU A 16 22.47 -5.49 14.82
C GLU A 16 21.58 -4.51 14.03
N ALA A 17 20.38 -4.95 13.64
CA ALA A 17 19.44 -4.12 12.91
C ALA A 17 18.96 -2.92 13.72
N PHE A 18 18.61 -3.10 15.00
CA PHE A 18 18.20 -1.97 15.86
C PHE A 18 19.34 -1.00 16.12
N ALA A 19 20.56 -1.50 16.35
CA ALA A 19 21.74 -0.64 16.51
C ALA A 19 22.01 0.20 15.26
N ALA A 20 21.82 -0.37 14.07
CA ALA A 20 22.01 0.32 12.79
C ALA A 20 20.99 1.45 12.54
N VAL A 21 19.82 1.40 13.16
CA VAL A 21 18.78 2.45 13.05
C VAL A 21 18.92 3.50 14.14
N ALA A 22 19.35 3.11 15.35
CA ALA A 22 19.54 4.04 16.46
C ALA A 22 20.73 5.00 16.24
N GLY A 23 21.76 4.57 15.51
CA GLY A 23 22.97 5.36 15.25
C GLY A 23 22.84 6.49 14.22
N GLY A 24 21.64 6.76 13.69
CA GLY A 24 21.41 7.83 12.70
C GLY A 24 20.56 9.00 13.23
N ASN A 25 20.25 9.04 14.52
CA ASN A 25 19.33 10.02 15.10
C ASN A 25 20.08 11.21 15.74
N ASP A 26 20.98 11.82 14.97
CA ASP A 26 21.88 12.90 15.41
C ASP A 26 21.16 14.26 15.44
N GLY A 27 20.07 14.38 16.21
CA GLY A 27 19.48 15.67 16.64
C GLY A 27 18.99 16.66 15.56
N HIS A 28 19.18 16.37 14.27
CA HIS A 28 18.71 17.15 13.13
C HIS A 28 17.47 16.46 12.56
N GLY A 29 16.38 17.22 12.43
CA GLY A 29 15.01 16.75 12.23
C GLY A 29 14.67 16.04 10.91
N GLU A 30 15.61 15.36 10.27
CA GLU A 30 15.37 14.51 9.10
C GLU A 30 15.75 13.07 9.41
N CYS A 31 14.75 12.20 9.57
CA CYS A 31 14.99 10.76 9.72
C CYS A 31 15.50 10.18 8.40
N GLU A 32 16.75 9.71 8.38
CA GLU A 32 17.32 9.00 7.23
C GLU A 32 16.61 7.65 7.00
N PHE A 33 16.44 7.25 5.74
CA PHE A 33 15.84 5.97 5.38
C PHE A 33 16.64 4.77 5.93
N PRO A 34 16.03 3.83 6.68
CA PRO A 34 16.72 2.81 7.48
C PRO A 34 17.17 1.60 6.66
N LYS A 35 17.87 1.84 5.54
CA LYS A 35 18.30 0.78 4.61
C LYS A 35 19.18 -0.27 5.27
N SER A 36 20.11 0.17 6.12
CA SER A 36 21.06 -0.71 6.82
C SER A 36 20.32 -1.70 7.74
N GLY A 37 19.37 -1.20 8.53
CA GLY A 37 18.54 -2.03 9.40
C GLY A 37 17.67 -3.03 8.63
N LEU A 38 17.08 -2.61 7.50
CA LEU A 38 16.30 -3.51 6.64
C LEU A 38 17.18 -4.61 6.04
N ASP A 39 18.32 -4.26 5.48
CA ASP A 39 19.25 -5.21 4.86
C ASP A 39 19.79 -6.22 5.88
N ALA A 40 20.05 -5.76 7.11
CA ALA A 40 20.45 -6.63 8.21
C ALA A 40 19.39 -7.69 8.53
N LEU A 41 18.10 -7.37 8.42
CA LEU A 41 17.01 -8.32 8.67
C LEU A 41 16.71 -9.23 7.47
N VAL A 42 16.63 -8.67 6.25
CA VAL A 42 16.15 -9.38 5.05
C VAL A 42 17.17 -10.39 4.52
N LYS A 43 18.48 -10.07 4.54
CA LYS A 43 19.51 -10.93 3.94
C LYS A 43 19.74 -12.25 4.70
N PRO A 44 19.89 -12.25 6.04
CA PRO A 44 20.23 -13.47 6.78
C PRO A 44 19.01 -14.27 7.26
N LEU A 45 17.82 -13.68 7.37
CA LEU A 45 16.65 -14.37 7.92
C LEU A 45 15.75 -14.92 6.82
N ARG A 46 15.56 -16.25 6.82
CA ARG A 46 14.70 -16.90 5.85
C ARG A 46 13.23 -16.53 6.10
N GLY A 47 12.56 -16.05 5.06
CA GLY A 47 11.14 -15.69 5.10
C GLY A 47 10.85 -14.32 5.72
N VAL A 48 11.87 -13.48 5.90
CA VAL A 48 11.71 -12.08 6.29
C VAL A 48 11.89 -11.22 5.03
N GLY A 49 10.80 -10.62 4.57
CA GLY A 49 10.80 -9.64 3.47
C GLY A 49 10.79 -8.20 3.99
N ILE A 50 10.65 -7.22 3.09
CA ILE A 50 10.63 -5.79 3.45
C ILE A 50 9.50 -5.47 4.42
N ALA A 51 8.28 -5.98 4.17
CA ALA A 51 7.14 -5.76 5.06
C ALA A 51 7.42 -6.27 6.49
N THR A 52 7.88 -7.52 6.63
CA THR A 52 8.23 -8.10 7.94
C THR A 52 9.42 -7.39 8.59
N ALA A 53 10.43 -6.99 7.82
CA ALA A 53 11.57 -6.25 8.35
C ALA A 53 11.15 -4.86 8.88
N SER A 54 10.33 -4.12 8.12
CA SER A 54 9.80 -2.83 8.56
C SER A 54 8.95 -2.94 9.82
N LEU A 55 8.15 -4.02 9.97
CA LEU A 55 7.40 -4.30 11.20
C LEU A 55 8.33 -4.52 12.40
N LEU A 56 9.42 -5.26 12.22
CA LEU A 56 10.38 -5.50 13.30
C LEU A 56 11.08 -4.20 13.71
N LEU A 57 11.38 -3.31 12.75
CA LEU A 57 12.00 -2.02 13.04
C LEU A 57 11.02 -1.05 13.71
N SER A 58 9.73 -1.07 13.36
CA SER A 58 8.72 -0.16 13.90
C SER A 58 8.38 -0.41 15.37
N VAL A 59 8.54 -1.64 15.84
CA VAL A 59 8.35 -1.98 17.27
C VAL A 59 9.60 -1.70 18.12
N GLY A 60 10.70 -1.31 17.49
CA GLY A 60 11.93 -0.92 18.17
C GLY A 60 11.84 0.47 18.81
N PRO A 61 12.94 0.92 19.44
CA PRO A 61 13.01 2.28 20.01
C PRO A 61 13.10 3.39 18.95
N SER A 62 13.01 3.05 17.66
CA SER A 62 13.20 3.97 16.53
C SER A 62 11.88 4.36 15.87
N GLU A 63 11.77 5.61 15.44
CA GLU A 63 10.62 6.13 14.69
C GLU A 63 10.64 5.67 13.21
N VAL A 64 10.46 4.37 13.01
CA VAL A 64 10.40 3.74 11.68
C VAL A 64 8.96 3.31 11.40
N PRO A 65 8.34 3.73 10.28
CA PRO A 65 7.00 3.29 9.93
C PRO A 65 6.99 1.84 9.48
N PHE A 66 5.97 1.10 9.90
CA PHE A 66 5.66 -0.21 9.38
C PHE A 66 5.09 -0.11 7.95
N TYR A 67 5.58 -0.96 7.04
CA TYR A 67 4.95 -1.15 5.73
C TYR A 67 3.67 -1.97 5.85
N SER A 68 2.60 -1.32 6.30
CA SER A 68 1.23 -1.85 6.27
C SER A 68 0.51 -1.48 4.97
N ASP A 69 -0.43 -2.34 4.59
CA ASP A 69 -1.34 -2.10 3.49
C ASP A 69 -2.18 -0.84 3.69
N ASP A 70 -2.66 -0.62 4.92
CA ASP A 70 -3.55 0.49 5.26
C ASP A 70 -2.83 1.84 5.13
N THR A 71 -1.61 1.95 5.66
CA THR A 71 -0.81 3.17 5.57
C THR A 71 -0.40 3.44 4.13
N TYR A 72 -0.05 2.39 3.37
CA TYR A 72 0.30 2.54 1.96
C TYR A 72 -0.91 2.92 1.10
N LEU A 73 -2.08 2.32 1.34
CA LEU A 73 -3.33 2.68 0.66
C LEU A 73 -3.66 4.15 0.90
N TRP A 74 -3.63 4.59 2.14
CA TRP A 74 -3.97 5.97 2.50
C TRP A 74 -2.97 6.98 1.93
N LEU A 75 -1.68 6.85 2.25
CA LEU A 75 -0.69 7.90 1.96
C LEU A 75 -0.07 7.81 0.57
N CYS A 76 0.07 6.60 0.01
CA CYS A 76 0.73 6.42 -1.28
C CYS A 76 -0.24 6.22 -2.44
N MET A 77 -1.46 5.75 -2.18
CA MET A 77 -2.47 5.52 -3.21
C MET A 77 -3.72 6.40 -3.06
N GLY A 78 -3.81 7.22 -2.00
CA GLY A 78 -4.91 8.14 -1.78
C GLY A 78 -6.25 7.45 -1.48
N GLY A 79 -6.25 6.15 -1.20
CA GLY A 79 -7.46 5.36 -1.03
C GLY A 79 -7.94 5.34 0.42
N PHE A 80 -9.21 5.65 0.65
CA PHE A 80 -9.91 5.38 1.91
C PHE A 80 -11.43 5.40 1.65
N PRO A 81 -12.24 4.67 2.44
CA PRO A 81 -13.70 4.74 2.36
C PRO A 81 -14.18 6.20 2.49
N ARG A 82 -15.02 6.65 1.56
CA ARG A 82 -15.72 7.93 1.63
C ARG A 82 -17.23 7.69 1.50
N PRO A 83 -18.08 8.43 2.23
CA PRO A 83 -19.52 8.38 2.02
C PRO A 83 -19.86 8.72 0.56
N ALA A 84 -20.78 7.94 -0.02
CA ALA A 84 -21.24 8.14 -1.38
C ALA A 84 -21.87 9.54 -1.52
N GLY A 85 -21.37 10.34 -2.47
CA GLY A 85 -21.87 11.70 -2.76
C GLY A 85 -20.91 12.87 -2.51
N GLN A 86 -19.71 12.62 -1.96
CA GLN A 86 -18.61 13.58 -2.05
C GLN A 86 -17.80 13.33 -3.32
N GLU A 87 -18.26 13.92 -4.44
CA GLU A 87 -17.44 14.08 -5.64
C GLU A 87 -16.21 14.93 -5.30
N GLU A 88 -15.06 14.62 -5.90
CA GLU A 88 -13.83 15.37 -5.69
C GLU A 88 -13.99 16.81 -6.21
N GLU A 89 -14.04 17.80 -5.32
CA GLU A 89 -13.57 19.15 -5.66
C GLU A 89 -12.04 19.07 -5.82
N GLY A 90 -11.58 18.52 -6.95
CA GLY A 90 -10.18 18.50 -7.31
C GLY A 90 -9.71 19.92 -7.63
N GLU A 91 -8.80 20.45 -6.82
CA GLU A 91 -7.87 21.48 -7.26
C GLU A 91 -7.12 20.95 -8.49
N LYS A 92 -7.41 21.56 -9.65
CA LYS A 92 -6.68 21.34 -10.89
C LYS A 92 -5.37 22.10 -10.78
N ASP A 93 -4.38 21.49 -10.15
CA ASP A 93 -3.01 21.96 -10.32
C ASP A 93 -2.54 21.55 -11.72
N GLU A 94 -2.42 22.57 -12.56
CA GLU A 94 -1.86 22.49 -13.91
C GLU A 94 -0.36 22.14 -13.83
N GLU A 95 0.10 21.34 -14.80
CA GLU A 95 1.50 21.06 -15.15
C GLU A 95 2.26 19.95 -14.39
N GLU A 96 2.20 18.72 -14.91
CA GLU A 96 3.39 18.11 -15.55
C GLU A 96 2.99 16.91 -16.43
N GLN A 97 3.32 17.00 -17.72
CA GLN A 97 3.04 15.97 -18.72
C GLN A 97 3.95 14.75 -18.51
N ILE A 98 3.54 13.83 -17.64
CA ILE A 98 4.10 12.48 -17.57
C ILE A 98 3.21 11.54 -18.38
N LYS A 99 3.81 10.93 -19.42
CA LYS A 99 3.17 10.00 -20.37
C LYS A 99 2.37 8.91 -19.63
N PRO A 100 1.21 8.45 -20.16
CA PRO A 100 0.31 7.55 -19.43
C PRO A 100 0.94 6.15 -19.28
N ALA A 101 1.61 5.92 -18.16
CA ALA A 101 1.93 4.58 -17.72
C ALA A 101 0.61 3.86 -17.41
N LYS A 102 0.43 2.65 -17.97
CA LYS A 102 -0.77 1.81 -17.80
C LYS A 102 -1.21 1.80 -16.32
N LYS A 103 -2.35 2.41 -16.00
CA LYS A 103 -2.90 2.50 -14.63
C LYS A 103 -3.06 1.08 -14.08
N VAL A 104 -2.22 0.73 -13.13
CA VAL A 104 -2.31 -0.56 -12.42
C VAL A 104 -3.48 -0.42 -11.45
N SER A 105 -4.48 -1.28 -11.58
CA SER A 105 -5.60 -1.37 -10.64
C SER A 105 -5.08 -1.40 -9.19
N THR A 106 -5.53 -0.44 -8.37
CA THR A 106 -5.19 -0.30 -6.94
C THR A 106 -5.52 -1.55 -6.15
N PHE A 107 -6.58 -2.26 -6.56
CA PHE A 107 -6.99 -3.53 -5.99
C PHE A 107 -6.81 -4.68 -6.97
N ARG A 108 -6.46 -5.84 -6.46
CA ARG A 108 -6.52 -7.11 -7.18
C ARG A 108 -7.98 -7.59 -7.24
N ARG A 109 -8.26 -8.56 -8.10
CA ARG A 109 -9.60 -9.15 -8.25
C ARG A 109 -10.18 -9.76 -6.96
N ASN A 110 -9.33 -10.06 -5.98
CA ASN A 110 -9.71 -10.60 -4.67
C ASN A 110 -10.00 -9.52 -3.62
N GLY A 111 -9.94 -8.23 -3.97
CA GLY A 111 -10.16 -7.12 -3.03
C GLY A 111 -8.94 -6.75 -2.18
N GLU A 112 -7.81 -7.46 -2.33
CA GLU A 112 -6.54 -7.07 -1.71
C GLU A 112 -5.89 -5.94 -2.50
N ILE A 113 -5.10 -5.12 -1.81
CA ILE A 113 -4.34 -4.05 -2.42
C ILE A 113 -3.24 -4.63 -3.33
N ASN A 114 -3.00 -3.99 -4.46
CA ASN A 114 -2.02 -4.45 -5.44
C ASN A 114 -0.61 -3.90 -5.17
N VAL A 115 -0.02 -4.33 -4.05
CA VAL A 115 1.36 -4.00 -3.67
C VAL A 115 2.31 -5.17 -3.88
N LYS A 116 3.60 -4.86 -4.08
CA LYS A 116 4.68 -5.85 -4.27
C LYS A 116 5.48 -6.11 -3.00
N TYR A 117 5.40 -5.20 -2.03
CA TYR A 117 6.21 -5.19 -0.81
C TYR A 117 7.71 -5.12 -1.11
N ASP A 118 8.09 -4.31 -2.10
CA ASP A 118 9.49 -4.07 -2.44
C ASP A 118 10.06 -2.84 -1.71
N ILE A 119 11.38 -2.67 -1.79
CA ILE A 119 12.08 -1.57 -1.12
C ILE A 119 11.77 -0.20 -1.73
N SER A 120 11.35 -0.15 -2.99
CA SER A 120 11.01 1.09 -3.69
C SER A 120 9.66 1.61 -3.20
N GLU A 121 8.67 0.73 -3.07
CA GLU A 121 7.39 1.05 -2.46
C GLU A 121 7.56 1.45 -0.99
N TYR A 122 8.39 0.72 -0.23
CA TYR A 122 8.66 1.10 1.17
C TYR A 122 9.34 2.46 1.29
N ARG A 123 10.26 2.80 0.38
CA ARG A 123 10.87 4.15 0.34
C ARG A 123 9.82 5.23 0.09
N ARG A 124 8.84 4.98 -0.79
CA ARG A 124 7.74 5.89 -1.03
C ARG A 124 6.90 6.11 0.23
N LEU A 125 6.55 5.01 0.91
CA LEU A 125 5.84 5.06 2.19
C LEU A 125 6.61 5.86 3.23
N TRP A 126 7.91 5.57 3.39
CA TRP A 126 8.80 6.27 4.31
C TRP A 126 8.78 7.78 4.09
N SER A 127 8.92 8.22 2.84
CA SER A 127 8.86 9.64 2.49
C SER A 127 7.50 10.25 2.85
N ALA A 128 6.40 9.61 2.45
CA ALA A 128 5.05 10.12 2.70
C ALA A 128 4.71 10.22 4.20
N VAL A 129 5.11 9.24 5.01
CA VAL A 129 4.89 9.27 6.47
C VAL A 129 5.71 10.39 7.11
N ASN A 130 6.99 10.52 6.76
CA ASN A 130 7.84 11.55 7.36
C ASN A 130 7.42 12.96 6.94
N GLU A 131 7.01 13.16 5.69
CA GLU A 131 6.46 14.44 5.22
C GLU A 131 5.20 14.83 6.01
N LEU A 132 4.26 13.89 6.17
CA LEU A 132 3.05 14.12 6.97
C LEU A 132 3.39 14.46 8.42
N ARG A 133 4.31 13.70 9.04
CA ARG A 133 4.75 13.94 10.42
C ARG A 133 5.40 15.31 10.59
N THR A 134 6.30 15.69 9.68
CA THR A 134 6.93 17.00 9.70
C THR A 134 5.89 18.11 9.62
N ARG A 135 4.93 18.00 8.69
CA ARG A 135 3.86 18.98 8.52
C ARG A 135 2.98 19.11 9.77
N LEU A 136 2.52 17.99 10.33
CA LEU A 136 1.63 18.00 11.49
C LEU A 136 2.34 18.49 12.76
N ASN A 137 3.60 18.10 12.97
CA ASN A 137 4.39 18.55 14.11
C ASN A 137 4.80 20.02 13.99
N ALA A 138 5.02 20.55 12.79
CA ALA A 138 5.28 21.96 12.54
C ALA A 138 4.03 22.84 12.72
N SER A 139 2.84 22.29 12.50
CA SER A 139 1.57 23.03 12.62
C SER A 139 1.06 23.24 14.05
N LYS A 140 1.77 22.76 15.07
CA LYS A 140 1.34 22.91 16.47
C LYS A 140 1.52 24.36 16.93
N PRO A 141 0.47 25.05 17.41
CA PRO A 141 0.59 26.39 17.97
C PRO A 141 1.39 26.35 19.29
N ASP A 142 2.17 27.40 19.55
CA ASP A 142 3.06 27.53 20.73
C ASP A 142 2.35 27.27 22.08
N SER A 143 1.02 27.43 22.13
CA SER A 143 0.18 27.19 23.30
C SER A 143 -0.11 25.71 23.61
N GLU A 144 0.03 24.80 22.64
CA GLU A 144 -0.15 23.35 22.84
C GLU A 144 1.18 22.58 22.97
N ALA A 145 2.31 23.29 22.84
CA ALA A 145 3.65 22.75 23.08
C ALA A 145 3.82 22.19 24.51
N GLU A 146 2.95 22.60 25.46
CA GLU A 146 2.93 22.10 26.83
C GLU A 146 2.33 20.68 26.98
N SER A 147 1.60 20.17 25.98
CA SER A 147 1.02 18.80 26.00
C SER A 147 1.98 17.71 25.51
N GLY A 148 3.18 18.10 25.05
CA GLY A 148 4.41 17.32 25.22
C GLY A 148 4.67 16.07 24.37
N LEU A 149 3.83 15.67 23.41
CA LEU A 149 4.13 14.50 22.55
C LEU A 149 4.09 14.83 21.05
N ALA A 150 5.23 14.68 20.36
CA ALA A 150 5.29 14.74 18.90
C ALA A 150 4.50 13.56 18.28
N ILE A 151 3.90 13.78 17.13
CA ILE A 151 3.18 12.74 16.38
C ILE A 151 4.20 11.71 15.87
N SER A 152 4.02 10.47 16.34
CA SER A 152 4.89 9.33 16.02
C SER A 152 4.48 8.65 14.71
N CYS A 153 5.36 7.80 14.16
CA CYS A 153 5.00 6.89 13.06
C CYS A 153 3.82 5.99 13.44
N ALA A 154 3.79 5.50 14.68
CA ALA A 154 2.72 4.65 15.18
C ALA A 154 1.35 5.36 15.21
N ASP A 155 1.31 6.67 15.43
CA ASP A 155 0.05 7.42 15.40
C ASP A 155 -0.50 7.53 13.98
N VAL A 156 0.37 7.75 12.99
CA VAL A 156 0.00 7.73 11.58
C VAL A 156 -0.57 6.36 11.18
N GLU A 157 0.07 5.27 11.60
CA GLU A 157 -0.39 3.90 11.33
C GLU A 157 -1.77 3.61 11.95
N LYS A 158 -2.00 4.05 13.19
CA LYS A 158 -3.32 3.91 13.85
C LYS A 158 -4.41 4.64 13.08
N VAL A 159 -4.13 5.86 12.61
CA VAL A 159 -5.08 6.64 11.80
C VAL A 159 -5.37 5.93 10.48
N ALA A 160 -4.35 5.42 9.80
CA ALA A 160 -4.51 4.65 8.57
C ALA A 160 -5.44 3.45 8.76
N PHE A 161 -5.26 2.70 9.85
CA PHE A 161 -6.10 1.57 10.20
C PHE A 161 -7.56 1.97 10.42
N VAL A 162 -7.80 3.07 11.16
CA VAL A 162 -9.16 3.58 11.41
C VAL A 162 -9.82 4.02 10.10
N LEU A 163 -9.09 4.76 9.25
CA LEU A 163 -9.60 5.20 7.96
C LEU A 163 -10.00 4.02 7.08
N ARG A 164 -9.18 2.96 7.02
CA ARG A 164 -9.47 1.76 6.23
C ARG A 164 -10.81 1.11 6.61
N HIS A 165 -11.18 1.16 7.89
CA HIS A 165 -12.31 0.47 8.50
C HIS A 165 -13.42 1.44 8.94
N LEU A 166 -13.47 2.62 8.34
CA LEU A 166 -14.45 3.64 8.70
C LEU A 166 -15.90 3.19 8.44
N ASP A 167 -16.09 2.37 7.41
CA ASP A 167 -17.35 1.71 7.03
C ASP A 167 -17.94 0.83 8.15
N VAL A 168 -17.09 0.09 8.86
CA VAL A 168 -17.51 -0.79 9.96
C VAL A 168 -17.45 -0.12 11.34
N SER A 169 -16.87 1.08 11.44
CA SER A 169 -16.74 1.82 12.70
C SER A 169 -18.06 2.34 13.26
N GLY A 170 -19.10 2.43 12.42
CA GLY A 170 -20.37 3.07 12.76
C GLY A 170 -20.31 4.60 12.80
N TYR A 171 -19.18 5.19 12.40
CA TYR A 171 -19.03 6.63 12.21
C TYR A 171 -19.87 7.16 11.05
N LEU A 172 -19.90 6.41 9.95
CA LEU A 172 -20.80 6.65 8.82
C LEU A 172 -22.18 6.09 9.20
N GLY A 173 -23.20 6.93 9.13
CA GLY A 173 -24.55 6.64 9.64
C GLY A 173 -25.17 5.38 9.01
N GLY A 174 -26.22 4.84 9.65
CA GLY A 174 -26.87 3.59 9.22
C GLY A 174 -27.33 3.55 7.76
N ASP A 175 -27.64 4.72 7.17
CA ASP A 175 -28.07 4.87 5.76
C ASP A 175 -26.91 4.97 4.75
N GLU A 176 -25.67 5.21 5.20
CA GLU A 176 -24.48 5.34 4.33
C GLU A 176 -23.74 3.99 4.16
N ARG A 177 -24.17 2.95 4.87
CA ARG A 177 -23.51 1.63 4.90
C ARG A 177 -23.65 0.83 3.61
N GLU A 178 -24.64 1.14 2.78
CA GLU A 178 -24.98 0.30 1.63
C GLU A 178 -24.14 0.60 0.36
N ASP A 179 -23.37 1.69 0.32
CA ASP A 179 -22.68 2.12 -0.93
C ASP A 179 -21.22 2.61 -0.76
N LEU A 180 -20.50 2.09 0.24
CA LEU A 180 -19.07 2.41 0.42
C LEU A 180 -18.21 1.48 -0.46
N SER A 181 -18.21 1.73 -1.76
CA SER A 181 -17.08 1.28 -2.59
C SER A 181 -15.84 2.09 -2.20
N LEU A 182 -14.68 1.43 -2.08
CA LEU A 182 -13.41 2.15 -1.95
C LEU A 182 -13.23 2.95 -3.23
N ILE A 183 -13.48 4.26 -3.16
CA ILE A 183 -13.25 5.16 -4.29
C ILE A 183 -11.73 5.19 -4.47
N VAL A 184 -11.25 4.42 -5.43
CA VAL A 184 -9.96 4.66 -6.05
C VAL A 184 -10.16 5.95 -6.84
N ALA A 185 -9.28 6.93 -6.66
CA ALA A 185 -9.19 8.06 -7.58
C ALA A 185 -8.90 7.52 -8.98
N ASP A 186 -9.95 7.26 -9.76
CA ASP A 186 -9.84 7.10 -11.20
C ASP A 186 -11.04 7.70 -11.92
N GLU A 187 -10.71 8.71 -12.72
CA GLU A 187 -11.60 9.47 -13.54
C GLU A 187 -12.06 8.73 -14.81
N HIS A 188 -13.26 9.10 -15.26
CA HIS A 188 -13.90 8.88 -16.55
C HIS A 188 -14.39 7.45 -16.85
N GLY A 189 -15.59 7.18 -16.35
CA GLY A 189 -16.50 6.20 -16.93
C GLY A 189 -16.83 6.55 -18.39
N HIS A 190 -16.58 5.62 -19.30
CA HIS A 190 -17.23 5.66 -20.61
C HIS A 190 -18.61 5.02 -20.47
N GLU A 191 -19.62 5.89 -20.38
CA GLU A 191 -21.03 5.58 -20.51
C GLU A 191 -21.29 4.67 -21.72
N ALA A 192 -21.98 3.57 -21.45
CA ALA A 192 -22.52 2.69 -22.47
C ALA A 192 -23.66 3.40 -23.22
N GLN A 193 -23.44 3.77 -24.48
CA GLN A 193 -24.54 4.10 -25.39
C GLN A 193 -25.13 2.82 -25.98
N THR A 194 -26.28 2.43 -25.44
CA THR A 194 -27.23 1.49 -26.05
C THR A 194 -27.82 2.07 -27.34
N LYS A 195 -27.85 1.29 -28.42
CA LYS A 195 -28.94 1.36 -29.42
C LYS A 195 -29.39 -0.05 -29.85
N PRO A 196 -30.67 -0.21 -30.25
CA PRO A 196 -31.38 -1.48 -30.21
C PRO A 196 -31.52 -2.19 -31.57
N ASP A 197 -31.81 -3.49 -31.45
CA ASP A 197 -32.67 -4.35 -32.27
C ASP A 197 -32.29 -4.87 -33.70
N VAL A 198 -32.21 -6.21 -33.75
CA VAL A 198 -32.97 -7.15 -34.62
C VAL A 198 -32.37 -7.67 -35.94
N LYS A 199 -32.05 -8.98 -35.86
CA LYS A 199 -32.19 -10.12 -36.82
C LYS A 199 -31.76 -9.94 -38.29
N LYS A 200 -30.83 -10.82 -38.71
CA LYS A 200 -31.17 -11.87 -39.70
C LYS A 200 -30.22 -13.07 -39.63
N ARG A 201 -30.81 -14.25 -39.46
CA ARG A 201 -30.19 -15.57 -39.59
C ARG A 201 -29.87 -15.83 -41.07
N LYS A 202 -28.75 -16.49 -41.38
CA LYS A 202 -28.69 -17.42 -42.51
C LYS A 202 -27.70 -18.55 -42.23
N ARG A 203 -28.27 -19.76 -42.24
CA ARG A 203 -27.62 -21.07 -42.16
C ARG A 203 -26.79 -21.34 -43.43
N GLY A 204 -25.77 -22.17 -43.30
CA GLY A 204 -25.12 -22.88 -44.40
C GLY A 204 -24.12 -23.89 -43.86
N ASP A 205 -24.49 -25.17 -43.98
CA ASP A 205 -23.74 -26.38 -43.62
C ASP A 205 -22.36 -26.51 -44.27
N GLY A 206 -21.49 -27.32 -43.65
CA GLY A 206 -20.25 -27.81 -44.22
C GLY A 206 -19.51 -28.73 -43.24
N GLU A 207 -19.81 -30.03 -43.36
CA GLU A 207 -19.37 -31.18 -42.55
C GLU A 207 -17.85 -31.51 -42.60
N GLU A 208 -17.40 -32.09 -41.48
CA GLU A 208 -16.36 -33.12 -41.28
C GLU A 208 -15.01 -33.12 -42.03
N ALA A 209 -13.90 -33.22 -41.26
CA ALA A 209 -13.16 -34.49 -41.14
C ALA A 209 -12.03 -34.46 -40.08
N LYS A 210 -11.95 -35.57 -39.35
CA LYS A 210 -11.02 -35.94 -38.27
C LYS A 210 -9.55 -36.07 -38.71
N LYS A 211 -8.61 -35.91 -37.76
CA LYS A 211 -7.54 -36.87 -37.34
C LYS A 211 -6.63 -36.17 -36.31
N SER A 212 -6.61 -36.57 -35.04
CA SER A 212 -5.84 -37.70 -34.46
C SER A 212 -4.33 -37.58 -34.67
N GLY A 213 -3.55 -37.40 -33.59
CA GLY A 213 -2.08 -37.49 -33.66
C GLY A 213 -1.33 -37.07 -32.39
N ARG A 214 -1.30 -37.97 -31.42
CA ARG A 214 -0.47 -37.95 -30.19
C ARG A 214 0.99 -38.34 -30.56
N ASN A 215 2.01 -37.69 -30.00
CA ASN A 215 3.37 -38.24 -29.78
C ASN A 215 4.20 -37.22 -28.95
N THR A 216 4.51 -37.43 -27.67
CA THR A 216 5.57 -38.25 -27.03
C THR A 216 7.02 -37.77 -27.23
N ARG A 217 7.61 -37.34 -26.09
CA ARG A 217 9.02 -37.35 -25.63
C ARG A 217 10.06 -38.16 -26.44
N LYS A 218 11.26 -37.56 -26.62
CA LYS A 218 12.61 -37.97 -26.11
C LYS A 218 13.65 -36.97 -26.65
N LYS A 219 14.47 -36.30 -25.83
CA LYS A 219 15.74 -36.73 -25.19
C LYS A 219 16.72 -37.41 -26.16
N THR A 220 17.70 -36.62 -26.62
CA THR A 220 19.15 -36.88 -26.53
C THR A 220 19.86 -35.55 -26.69
#